data_AF-U2D5V3-F1
#
_entry.id   AF-U2D5V3-F1
#
_cell.length_a   1.000
_cell.length_b   1.000
_cell.length_c   1.000
_cell.angle_alpha   90.00
_cell.angle_beta   90.00
_cell.angle_gamma   90.00
#
_symmetry.space_group_name_H-M   'P 1'
#
loop_
_entity.id
_entity.type
_entity.pdbx_description
1 polymer ?
#
loop_
_entity_poly.entity_id
_entity_poly.type
_entity_poly.pdbx_seq_one_letter_code
_entity_poly.pdbx_strand_id
1 'polypeptide(L)'
;MEEKMKDTELCSCEHCTGRYCASKAPIFRELDSGQLSEVMSKILRRRYKKGQIIFFEGDVSDKFYIINSGRVKIFKYTKEGKEQILHILSEGDFIGYLSLLKKGKFDFNAEALEDVHVCLLTKDDFDKIVKEAPDISLRILESLHDRLVSLENLVQTLSTKDIETRIAGLLKNFAKDFGVEQKEGLVIELPLSREEMANYIGVTRETMSRKLTSMQDEGVIELIGNKKVVIKDMEALEEMA
;
A
#
# COMPACT_ATOMS: atom_id res chain seq x y z
N MET A 1 -18.88 -30.57 39.44
CA MET A 1 -17.60 -29.85 39.61
C MET A 1 -17.04 -29.64 38.22
N GLU A 2 -17.58 -28.74 37.40
CA GLU A 2 -17.59 -27.27 37.59
C GLU A 2 -16.16 -26.80 37.90
N GLU A 3 -15.51 -25.99 37.07
CA GLU A 3 -15.98 -24.67 36.63
C GLU A 3 -15.76 -24.35 35.13
N LYS A 4 -16.83 -23.82 34.52
CA LYS A 4 -16.77 -22.82 33.45
C LYS A 4 -16.65 -21.44 34.11
N MET A 5 -15.82 -20.54 33.55
CA MET A 5 -16.02 -19.06 33.47
C MET A 5 -14.71 -18.43 32.97
N LYS A 6 -14.65 -17.46 32.05
CA LYS A 6 -15.64 -16.76 31.23
C LYS A 6 -14.87 -15.92 30.21
N ASP A 7 -15.44 -15.79 29.01
CA ASP A 7 -15.02 -14.93 27.91
C ASP A 7 -14.74 -13.48 28.31
N THR A 8 -13.82 -12.82 27.58
CA THR A 8 -14.12 -11.47 27.07
C THR A 8 -13.33 -11.17 25.77
N GLU A 9 -14.07 -11.18 24.67
CA GLU A 9 -13.81 -10.51 23.37
C GLU A 9 -12.64 -10.98 22.49
N LEU A 10 -12.68 -12.27 22.11
CA LEU A 10 -12.02 -12.75 20.91
C LEU A 10 -12.92 -12.61 19.67
N CYS A 11 -12.50 -11.73 18.77
CA CYS A 11 -12.57 -11.83 17.30
C CYS A 11 -13.86 -12.42 16.67
N SER A 12 -14.80 -11.56 16.30
CA SER A 12 -15.94 -11.89 15.41
C SER A 12 -15.57 -11.72 13.93
N CYS A 13 -14.61 -12.50 13.43
CA CYS A 13 -14.34 -12.61 11.99
C CYS A 13 -14.53 -14.05 11.55
N GLU A 14 -15.70 -14.38 11.00
CA GLU A 14 -16.04 -15.71 10.46
C GLU A 14 -15.19 -16.12 9.24
N HIS A 15 -14.17 -15.35 8.84
CA HIS A 15 -13.28 -15.65 7.71
C HIS A 15 -11.78 -15.60 8.06
N CYS A 16 -11.41 -15.33 9.32
CA CYS A 16 -10.00 -15.32 9.71
C CYS A 16 -9.66 -16.52 10.59
N THR A 17 -9.11 -17.57 9.98
CA THR A 17 -8.46 -18.70 10.65
C THR A 17 -7.14 -18.28 11.32
N GLY A 18 -7.12 -17.22 12.14
CA GLY A 18 -6.11 -16.92 13.17
C GLY A 18 -4.61 -16.86 12.84
N ARG A 19 -4.14 -17.26 11.65
CA ARG A 19 -2.75 -17.70 11.41
C ARG A 19 -1.90 -16.83 10.49
N TYR A 20 -2.44 -15.80 9.81
CA TYR A 20 -1.83 -15.40 8.51
C TYR A 20 -1.41 -13.94 8.30
N CYS A 21 -1.49 -13.03 9.30
CA CYS A 21 -1.05 -11.65 9.08
C CYS A 21 0.46 -11.53 8.89
N ALA A 22 1.23 -12.07 9.84
CA ALA A 22 2.68 -11.94 9.83
C ALA A 22 3.31 -12.66 8.63
N SER A 23 2.80 -13.85 8.27
CA SER A 23 3.30 -14.63 7.14
C SER A 23 3.14 -13.95 5.77
N LYS A 24 2.21 -12.99 5.64
CA LYS A 24 2.02 -12.22 4.41
C LYS A 24 3.02 -11.09 4.25
N ALA A 25 3.54 -10.56 5.37
CA ALA A 25 4.56 -9.51 5.32
C ALA A 25 5.91 -10.16 4.98
N PRO A 26 6.57 -9.77 3.87
CA PRO A 26 7.83 -10.39 3.45
C PRO A 26 8.92 -10.38 4.53
N ILE A 27 8.90 -9.38 5.41
CA ILE A 27 9.86 -9.23 6.52
C ILE A 27 9.81 -10.36 7.57
N PHE A 28 8.70 -11.11 7.66
CA PHE A 28 8.53 -12.19 8.63
C PHE A 28 8.57 -13.58 7.98
N ARG A 29 8.88 -13.66 6.68
CA ARG A 29 8.85 -14.92 5.93
C ARG A 29 9.90 -15.93 6.39
N GLU A 30 11.04 -15.46 6.89
CA GLU A 30 12.15 -16.28 7.39
C GLU A 30 11.94 -16.76 8.84
N LEU A 31 10.89 -16.31 9.52
CA LEU A 31 10.64 -16.73 10.89
C LEU A 31 10.20 -18.19 10.95
N ASP A 32 10.80 -18.94 11.87
CA ASP A 32 10.35 -20.28 12.17
C ASP A 32 8.95 -20.26 12.82
N SER A 33 8.31 -21.43 12.91
CA SER A 33 6.95 -21.54 13.45
C SER A 33 6.81 -21.06 14.89
N GLY A 34 7.86 -21.16 15.71
CA GLY A 34 7.88 -20.69 17.09
C GLY A 34 7.99 -19.17 17.16
N GLN A 35 8.93 -18.59 16.43
CA GLN A 35 9.10 -17.15 16.30
C GLN A 35 7.84 -16.49 15.74
N LEU A 36 7.24 -17.06 14.69
CA LEU A 36 6.01 -16.56 14.10
C LEU A 36 4.86 -16.61 15.10
N SER A 37 4.74 -17.67 15.90
CA SER A 37 3.73 -17.77 16.96
C SER A 37 3.89 -16.67 18.01
N GLU A 38 5.12 -16.36 18.40
CA GLU A 38 5.41 -15.26 19.31
C GLU A 38 5.00 -13.90 18.74
N VAL A 39 5.36 -13.60 17.48
CA VAL A 39 4.90 -12.38 16.78
C VAL A 39 3.37 -12.32 16.78
N MET A 40 2.72 -13.42 16.42
CA MET A 40 1.27 -13.50 16.33
C MET A 40 0.56 -13.28 17.67
N SER A 41 1.20 -13.66 18.80
CA SER A 41 0.66 -13.41 20.14
C SER A 41 0.66 -11.93 20.54
N LYS A 42 1.52 -11.12 19.91
CA LYS A 42 1.71 -9.69 20.19
C LYS A 42 0.97 -8.78 19.19
N ILE A 43 0.42 -9.35 18.12
CA ILE A 43 -0.27 -8.59 17.07
C ILE A 43 -1.66 -8.14 17.55
N LEU A 44 -1.90 -6.82 17.46
CA LEU A 44 -3.23 -6.22 17.61
C LEU A 44 -3.87 -6.08 16.23
N ARG A 45 -5.11 -6.52 16.07
CA ARG A 45 -5.83 -6.43 14.79
C ARG A 45 -6.77 -5.24 14.79
N ARG A 46 -6.82 -4.48 13.70
CA ARG A 46 -7.79 -3.42 13.50
C ARG A 46 -8.40 -3.46 12.10
N ARG A 47 -9.65 -3.03 12.02
CA ARG A 47 -10.38 -2.88 10.78
C ARG A 47 -10.71 -1.42 10.56
N TYR A 48 -10.52 -0.95 9.33
CA TYR A 48 -10.89 0.37 8.87
C TYR A 48 -11.84 0.21 7.70
N LYS A 49 -12.95 0.92 7.71
CA LYS A 49 -13.85 1.02 6.56
C LYS A 49 -13.25 1.96 5.52
N LYS A 50 -13.67 1.78 4.27
CA LYS A 50 -13.36 2.72 3.20
C LYS A 50 -13.56 4.19 3.62
N GLY A 51 -12.57 5.03 3.35
CA GLY A 51 -12.54 6.46 3.66
C GLY A 51 -12.14 6.79 5.10
N GLN A 52 -11.89 5.81 5.96
CA GLN A 52 -11.42 6.07 7.32
C GLN A 52 -9.92 6.39 7.33
N ILE A 53 -9.56 7.42 8.10
CA ILE A 53 -8.17 7.74 8.41
C ILE A 53 -7.63 6.72 9.42
N ILE A 54 -6.47 6.16 9.12
CA ILE A 54 -5.74 5.21 9.95
C ILE A 54 -4.91 5.96 10.98
N PHE A 55 -4.20 7.00 10.54
CA PHE A 55 -3.46 7.96 11.37
C PHE A 55 -3.25 9.27 10.60
N PHE A 56 -3.01 10.35 11.33
CA PHE A 56 -2.69 11.67 10.78
C PHE A 56 -1.20 11.99 10.87
N GLU A 57 -0.76 12.89 9.99
CA GLU A 57 0.53 13.56 10.14
C GLU A 57 0.59 14.24 11.51
N GLY A 58 1.70 14.02 12.23
CA GLY A 58 1.91 14.55 13.57
C GLY A 58 1.42 13.66 14.71
N ASP A 59 0.65 12.60 14.42
CA ASP A 59 0.31 11.58 15.43
C ASP A 59 1.56 10.84 15.90
N VAL A 60 1.53 10.39 17.16
CA VAL A 60 2.61 9.57 17.72
C VAL A 60 2.69 8.25 16.94
N SER A 61 3.88 7.94 16.43
CA SER A 61 4.12 6.73 15.68
C SER A 61 4.89 5.73 16.54
N ASP A 62 4.13 4.95 17.31
CA ASP A 62 4.61 3.94 18.28
C ASP A 62 4.29 2.50 17.86
N LYS A 63 3.73 2.33 16.65
CA LYS A 63 3.24 1.06 16.13
C LYS A 63 3.76 0.82 14.72
N PHE A 64 4.08 -0.43 14.47
CA PHE A 64 4.22 -1.00 13.15
C PHE A 64 2.86 -1.39 12.60
N TYR A 65 2.60 -1.12 11.33
CA TYR A 65 1.35 -1.45 10.65
C TYR A 65 1.66 -2.37 9.48
N ILE A 66 0.93 -3.48 9.39
CA ILE A 66 0.99 -4.45 8.29
C ILE A 66 -0.38 -4.49 7.65
N ILE A 67 -0.45 -4.31 6.35
CA ILE A 67 -1.69 -4.41 5.60
C ILE A 67 -1.98 -5.90 5.34
N ASN A 68 -2.98 -6.45 6.03
CA ASN A 68 -3.34 -7.86 5.88
C ASN A 68 -4.32 -8.10 4.71
N SER A 69 -5.14 -7.10 4.41
CA SER A 69 -6.03 -7.07 3.26
C SER A 69 -6.50 -5.64 3.01
N GLY A 70 -6.82 -5.32 1.77
CA GLY A 70 -7.30 -4.00 1.36
C GLY A 70 -6.14 -3.08 0.94
N ARG A 71 -6.47 -1.82 0.68
CA ARG A 71 -5.52 -0.80 0.19
C ARG A 71 -5.55 0.47 1.01
N VAL A 72 -4.37 1.03 1.24
CA VAL A 72 -4.15 2.25 2.04
C VAL A 72 -3.41 3.28 1.23
N LYS A 73 -3.95 4.49 1.14
CA LYS A 73 -3.30 5.66 0.54
C LYS A 73 -2.45 6.37 1.58
N ILE A 74 -1.18 6.59 1.27
CA ILE A 74 -0.28 7.45 2.06
C ILE A 74 -0.16 8.80 1.35
N PHE A 75 -0.45 9.89 2.07
CA PHE A 75 -0.53 11.22 1.46
C PHE A 75 -0.14 12.36 2.42
N LYS A 76 0.14 13.53 1.85
CA LYS A 76 0.34 14.80 2.56
C LYS A 76 -0.53 15.89 1.96
N TYR A 77 -0.75 16.96 2.70
CA TYR A 77 -1.30 18.19 2.13
C TYR A 77 -0.17 19.15 1.75
N THR A 78 -0.26 19.78 0.57
CA THR A 78 0.61 20.90 0.21
C THR A 78 0.26 22.13 1.06
N LYS A 79 1.09 23.17 1.00
CA LYS A 79 0.82 24.43 1.73
C LYS A 79 -0.49 25.09 1.29
N GLU A 80 -0.92 24.82 0.06
CA GLU A 80 -2.16 25.30 -0.54
C GLU A 80 -3.35 24.37 -0.22
N GLY A 81 -3.17 23.34 0.61
CA GLY A 81 -4.20 22.40 1.03
C GLY A 81 -4.53 21.32 -0.01
N LYS A 82 -3.74 21.17 -1.07
CA LYS A 82 -3.95 20.10 -2.06
C LYS A 82 -3.43 18.78 -1.53
N GLU A 83 -4.18 17.71 -1.75
CA GLU A 83 -3.70 16.37 -1.43
C GLU A 83 -2.61 15.95 -2.41
N GLN A 84 -1.44 15.56 -1.90
CA GLN A 84 -0.36 14.91 -2.62
C GLN A 84 -0.24 13.48 -2.13
N ILE A 85 -0.61 12.54 -3.01
CA ILE A 85 -0.43 11.11 -2.73
C ILE A 85 1.04 10.78 -2.91
N LEU A 86 1.59 10.06 -1.94
CA LEU A 86 2.98 9.60 -1.96
C LEU A 86 3.05 8.18 -2.51
N HIS A 87 2.30 7.25 -1.93
CA HIS A 87 2.27 5.84 -2.33
C HIS A 87 0.94 5.17 -1.94
N ILE A 88 0.67 4.01 -2.51
CA ILE A 88 -0.44 3.12 -2.12
C ILE A 88 0.17 1.85 -1.54
N LEU A 89 -0.29 1.45 -0.37
CA LEU A 89 0.06 0.18 0.27
C LEU A 89 -1.05 -0.84 0.02
N SER A 90 -0.63 -2.05 -0.25
CA SER A 90 -1.43 -3.22 -0.58
C SER A 90 -1.14 -4.37 0.39
N GLU A 91 -1.75 -5.53 0.18
CA GLU A 91 -1.56 -6.69 1.04
C GLU A 91 -0.07 -7.10 1.15
N GLY A 92 0.41 -7.28 2.39
CA GLY A 92 1.80 -7.62 2.69
C GLY A 92 2.70 -6.39 2.90
N ASP A 93 2.29 -5.22 2.41
CA ASP A 93 3.00 -3.97 2.67
C ASP A 93 2.91 -3.57 4.14
N PHE A 94 3.86 -2.75 4.56
CA PHE A 94 3.96 -2.28 5.94
C PHE A 94 4.42 -0.83 6.06
N ILE A 95 4.11 -0.20 7.20
CA ILE A 95 4.49 1.17 7.53
C ILE A 95 4.76 1.35 9.02
N GLY A 96 5.37 2.48 9.38
CA GLY A 96 5.75 2.82 10.76
C GLY A 96 7.22 2.53 11.08
N TYR A 97 7.96 1.83 10.21
CA TYR A 97 9.36 1.44 10.44
C TYR A 97 10.31 2.61 10.75
N LEU A 98 10.12 3.80 10.15
CA LEU A 98 10.96 4.98 10.43
C LEU A 98 10.82 5.43 11.88
N SER A 99 9.60 5.40 12.41
CA SER A 99 9.29 5.80 13.78
C SER A 99 9.63 4.70 14.80
N LEU A 100 9.79 3.46 14.33
CA LEU A 100 10.37 2.37 15.12
C LEU A 100 11.88 2.53 15.29
N LEU A 101 12.59 3.03 14.27
CA LEU A 101 14.03 3.29 14.38
C LEU A 101 14.33 4.56 15.20
N LYS A 102 13.48 5.58 15.11
CA LYS A 102 13.56 6.81 15.92
C LYS A 102 12.19 7.16 16.48
N LYS A 103 12.05 7.22 17.82
CA LYS A 103 10.82 7.71 18.44
C LYS A 103 10.42 9.04 17.80
N GLY A 104 9.20 9.12 17.28
CA GLY A 104 8.78 10.24 16.47
C GLY A 104 7.28 10.26 16.19
N LYS A 105 6.92 11.11 15.24
CA LYS A 105 5.57 11.28 14.74
C LYS A 105 5.47 10.78 13.31
N PHE A 106 4.27 10.53 12.82
CA PHE A 106 4.07 10.29 11.40
C PHE A 106 4.34 11.57 10.61
N ASP A 107 5.10 11.43 9.52
CA ASP A 107 5.39 12.53 8.60
C ASP A 107 4.33 12.66 7.48
N PHE A 108 3.28 11.83 7.51
CA PHE A 108 2.26 11.73 6.47
C PHE A 108 0.97 11.14 7.06
N ASN A 109 -0.11 11.25 6.31
CA ASN A 109 -1.42 10.70 6.65
C ASN A 109 -1.61 9.34 5.98
N ALA A 110 -2.52 8.52 6.53
CA ALA A 110 -2.93 7.26 5.95
C ALA A 110 -4.45 7.12 5.92
N GLU A 111 -5.02 6.76 4.77
CA GLU A 111 -6.46 6.57 4.56
C GLU A 111 -6.74 5.22 3.90
N ALA A 112 -7.79 4.53 4.36
CA ALA A 112 -8.25 3.30 3.74
C ALA A 112 -9.02 3.57 2.43
N LEU A 113 -8.51 3.11 1.28
CA LEU A 113 -9.15 3.26 -0.03
C LEU A 113 -10.34 2.29 -0.23
N GLU A 114 -10.33 1.20 0.52
CA GLU A 114 -11.38 0.19 0.61
C GLU A 114 -11.47 -0.33 2.05
N ASP A 115 -12.25 -1.38 2.31
CA ASP A 115 -12.25 -2.00 3.63
C ASP A 115 -10.89 -2.66 3.89
N VAL A 116 -10.18 -2.18 4.93
CA VAL A 116 -8.81 -2.58 5.25
C VAL A 116 -8.78 -3.32 6.58
N HIS A 117 -8.01 -4.42 6.60
CA HIS A 117 -7.60 -5.07 7.85
C HIS A 117 -6.11 -4.84 8.04
N VAL A 118 -5.74 -4.29 9.19
CA VAL A 118 -4.35 -4.08 9.57
C VAL A 118 -3.99 -4.92 10.79
N CYS A 119 -2.74 -5.38 10.79
CA CYS A 119 -2.10 -6.01 11.92
C CYS A 119 -1.04 -5.04 12.47
N LEU A 120 -1.12 -4.79 13.78
CA LEU A 120 -0.34 -3.79 14.48
C LEU A 120 0.61 -4.48 15.45
N LEU A 121 1.83 -3.98 15.54
CA LEU A 121 2.81 -4.41 16.52
C LEU A 121 3.36 -3.19 17.24
N THR A 122 3.44 -3.23 18.56
CA THR A 122 4.05 -2.12 19.31
C THR A 122 5.54 -2.04 19.00
N LYS A 123 6.12 -0.85 19.16
CA LYS A 123 7.57 -0.70 19.03
C LYS A 123 8.34 -1.65 19.95
N ASP A 124 7.93 -1.77 21.20
CA ASP A 124 8.64 -2.57 22.19
C ASP A 124 8.58 -4.07 21.83
N ASP A 125 7.47 -4.54 21.27
CA ASP A 125 7.34 -5.91 20.78
C ASP A 125 8.18 -6.13 19.52
N PHE A 126 8.15 -5.20 18.57
CA PHE A 126 8.97 -5.26 17.37
C PHE A 126 10.48 -5.28 17.70
N ASP A 127 10.93 -4.43 18.62
CA ASP A 127 12.32 -4.37 19.06
C ASP A 127 12.79 -5.69 19.70
N LYS A 128 11.90 -6.42 20.39
CA LYS A 128 12.21 -7.76 20.93
C LYS A 128 12.36 -8.79 19.83
N ILE A 129 11.39 -8.82 18.92
CA ILE A 129 11.37 -9.74 17.78
C ILE A 129 12.62 -9.56 16.91
N VAL A 130 13.02 -8.33 16.62
CA VAL A 130 14.23 -8.03 15.82
C VAL A 130 15.52 -8.50 16.54
N LYS A 131 15.57 -8.46 17.88
CA LYS A 131 16.73 -8.96 18.65
C LYS A 131 16.81 -10.49 18.65
N GLU A 132 15.67 -11.16 18.68
CA GLU A 132 15.57 -12.62 18.71
C GLU A 132 15.70 -13.24 17.31
N ALA A 133 15.35 -12.49 16.27
CA ALA A 133 15.49 -12.89 14.87
C ALA A 133 16.19 -11.78 14.05
N PRO A 134 17.54 -11.70 14.10
CA PRO A 134 18.31 -10.65 13.43
C PRO A 134 18.11 -10.59 11.92
N ASP A 135 17.78 -11.71 11.27
CA ASP A 135 17.53 -11.80 9.82
C ASP A 135 16.37 -10.90 9.36
N ILE A 136 15.43 -10.58 10.24
CA ILE A 136 14.38 -9.57 9.98
C ILE A 136 15.01 -8.22 9.61
N SER A 137 16.14 -7.85 10.24
CA SER A 137 16.83 -6.59 9.95
C SER A 137 17.33 -6.52 8.52
N LEU A 138 17.83 -7.64 7.98
CA LEU A 138 18.26 -7.72 6.58
C LEU A 138 17.07 -7.57 5.63
N ARG A 139 15.93 -8.19 5.91
CA ARG A 139 14.71 -8.03 5.11
C ARG A 139 14.16 -6.61 5.13
N ILE A 140 14.27 -5.93 6.28
CA ILE A 140 13.92 -4.51 6.36
C ILE A 140 14.87 -3.70 5.47
N LEU A 141 16.19 -3.96 5.50
CA LEU A 141 17.16 -3.27 4.64
C LEU A 141 16.89 -3.50 3.15
N GLU A 142 16.54 -4.72 2.74
CA GLU A 142 16.13 -5.02 1.36
C GLU A 142 14.87 -4.23 0.96
N SER A 143 13.84 -4.23 1.81
CA SER A 143 12.61 -3.47 1.54
C SER A 143 12.86 -1.96 1.48
N LEU A 144 13.78 -1.44 2.31
CA LEU A 144 14.22 -0.05 2.25
C LEU A 144 14.96 0.26 0.95
N HIS A 145 15.80 -0.66 0.48
CA HIS A 145 16.50 -0.53 -0.80
C HIS A 145 15.51 -0.48 -1.97
N ASP A 146 14.54 -1.40 -2.03
CA ASP A 146 13.52 -1.41 -3.08
C ASP A 146 12.71 -0.10 -3.09
N ARG A 147 12.41 0.42 -1.90
CA ARG A 147 11.71 1.70 -1.75
C ARG A 147 12.58 2.89 -2.18
N LEU A 148 13.88 2.87 -1.90
CA LEU A 148 14.81 3.89 -2.36
C LEU A 148 14.90 3.91 -3.89
N VAL A 149 15.06 2.74 -4.53
CA VAL A 149 15.08 2.60 -5.99
C VAL A 149 13.77 3.13 -6.60
N SER A 150 12.63 2.80 -5.99
CA SER A 150 11.32 3.28 -6.44
C SER A 150 11.20 4.81 -6.35
N LEU A 151 11.77 5.44 -5.32
CA LEU A 151 11.82 6.89 -5.18
C LEU A 151 12.74 7.55 -6.22
N GLU A 152 13.90 6.96 -6.50
CA GLU A 152 14.81 7.43 -7.56
C GLU A 152 14.12 7.40 -8.94
N ASN A 153 13.43 6.30 -9.25
CA ASN A 153 12.64 6.17 -10.48
C ASN A 153 11.52 7.22 -10.55
N LEU A 154 10.79 7.46 -9.45
CA LEU A 154 9.76 8.49 -9.40
C LEU A 154 10.34 9.89 -9.65
N VAL A 155 11.50 10.21 -9.07
CA VAL A 155 12.19 11.49 -9.32
C VAL A 155 12.54 11.64 -10.80
N GLN A 156 13.02 10.57 -11.44
CA GLN A 156 13.28 10.56 -12.87
C GLN A 156 12.00 10.80 -13.68
N THR A 157 10.92 10.06 -13.39
CA THR A 157 9.61 10.22 -14.04
C THR A 157 9.04 11.64 -13.87
N LEU A 158 9.15 12.23 -12.68
CA LEU A 158 8.68 13.59 -12.42
C LEU A 158 9.55 14.66 -13.09
N SER A 159 10.81 14.36 -13.33
CA SER A 159 11.74 15.22 -14.08
C SER A 159 11.49 15.14 -15.60
N THR A 160 10.81 14.09 -16.07
CA THR A 160 10.37 13.98 -17.46
C THR A 160 9.36 15.07 -17.77
N LYS A 161 9.61 15.84 -18.84
CA LYS A 161 8.71 16.93 -19.26
C LYS A 161 7.43 16.41 -19.91
N ASP A 162 7.41 15.16 -20.37
CA ASP A 162 6.26 14.59 -21.05
C ASP A 162 5.22 14.07 -20.05
N ILE A 163 4.01 14.60 -20.15
CA ILE A 163 2.87 14.20 -19.32
C ILE A 163 2.42 12.79 -19.68
N GLU A 164 2.48 12.44 -20.96
CA GLU A 164 2.03 11.15 -21.49
C GLU A 164 2.84 10.00 -20.89
N THR A 165 4.17 10.14 -20.91
CA THR A 165 5.10 9.21 -20.27
C THR A 165 4.82 9.00 -18.80
N ARG A 166 4.51 10.07 -18.05
CA ARG A 166 4.18 9.96 -16.62
C ARG A 166 2.88 9.20 -16.37
N ILE A 167 1.89 9.37 -17.26
CA ILE A 167 0.61 8.63 -17.18
C ILE A 167 0.82 7.17 -17.56
N ALA A 168 1.58 6.89 -18.62
CA ALA A 168 1.94 5.55 -19.04
C ALA A 168 2.66 4.78 -17.93
N GLY A 169 3.68 5.40 -17.33
CA GLY A 169 4.41 4.83 -16.18
C GLY A 169 3.51 4.58 -14.96
N LEU A 170 2.55 5.47 -14.67
CA LEU A 170 1.57 5.23 -13.62
C LEU A 170 0.70 4.00 -13.91
N LEU A 171 0.15 3.89 -15.11
CA LEU A 171 -0.66 2.75 -15.51
C LEU A 171 0.13 1.45 -15.53
N LYS A 172 1.40 1.48 -15.95
CA LYS A 172 2.32 0.35 -15.88
C LYS A 172 2.54 -0.14 -14.45
N ASN A 173 2.74 0.78 -13.49
CA ASN A 173 2.85 0.43 -12.08
C ASN A 173 1.55 -0.19 -11.56
N PHE A 174 0.39 0.38 -11.91
CA PHE A 174 -0.90 -0.21 -11.54
C PHE A 174 -1.17 -1.56 -12.20
N ALA A 175 -0.69 -1.77 -13.43
CA ALA A 175 -0.76 -3.05 -14.12
C ALA A 175 0.04 -4.12 -13.37
N LYS A 176 1.24 -3.77 -12.92
CA LYS A 176 2.10 -4.67 -12.13
C LYS A 176 1.49 -5.02 -10.77
N ASP A 177 0.94 -4.03 -10.07
CA ASP A 177 0.51 -4.20 -8.68
C ASP A 177 -0.96 -4.67 -8.56
N PHE A 178 -1.81 -4.32 -9.52
CA PHE A 178 -3.27 -4.52 -9.45
C PHE A 178 -3.88 -5.17 -10.71
N GLY A 179 -3.06 -5.49 -11.72
CA GLY A 179 -3.53 -6.10 -12.95
C GLY A 179 -3.98 -7.55 -12.76
N VAL A 180 -5.09 -7.91 -13.39
CA VAL A 180 -5.59 -9.29 -13.47
C VAL A 180 -5.77 -9.66 -14.93
N GLU A 181 -5.13 -10.75 -15.37
CA GLU A 181 -5.32 -11.27 -16.72
C GLU A 181 -6.76 -11.78 -16.90
N GLN A 182 -7.43 -11.28 -17.94
CA GLN A 182 -8.76 -11.72 -18.35
C GLN A 182 -8.79 -11.93 -19.86
N LYS A 183 -9.91 -12.47 -20.36
CA LYS A 183 -10.07 -12.79 -21.80
C LYS A 183 -9.88 -11.57 -22.72
N GLU A 184 -10.16 -10.37 -22.22
CA GLU A 184 -10.15 -9.12 -22.98
C GLU A 184 -8.80 -8.37 -22.91
N GLY A 185 -7.86 -8.86 -22.09
CA GLY A 185 -6.57 -8.24 -21.81
C GLY A 185 -6.25 -8.19 -20.32
N LEU A 186 -5.22 -7.43 -19.95
CA LEU A 186 -4.88 -7.17 -18.55
C LEU A 186 -5.80 -6.09 -18.00
N VAL A 187 -6.67 -6.46 -17.07
CA VAL A 187 -7.67 -5.55 -16.49
C VAL A 187 -7.15 -5.00 -15.16
N ILE A 188 -7.17 -3.68 -15.05
CA ILE A 188 -6.78 -2.96 -13.84
C ILE A 188 -8.04 -2.35 -13.22
N GLU A 189 -8.35 -2.76 -11.99
CA GLU A 189 -9.27 -2.00 -11.15
C GLU A 189 -8.50 -0.88 -10.47
N LEU A 190 -8.69 0.35 -10.97
CA LEU A 190 -7.94 1.52 -10.57
C LEU A 190 -8.13 1.78 -9.07
N PRO A 191 -7.05 1.81 -8.28
CA PRO A 191 -7.14 2.06 -6.84
C PRO A 191 -7.49 3.52 -6.54
N LEU A 192 -7.26 4.42 -7.50
CA LEU A 192 -7.42 5.86 -7.37
C LEU A 192 -8.44 6.41 -8.38
N SER A 193 -9.16 7.46 -7.97
CA SER A 193 -9.95 8.29 -8.87
C SER A 193 -9.07 9.08 -9.85
N ARG A 194 -9.69 9.65 -10.90
CA ARG A 194 -8.98 10.51 -11.87
C ARG A 194 -8.30 11.70 -11.22
N GLU A 195 -8.93 12.27 -10.20
CA GLU A 195 -8.38 13.39 -9.45
C GLU A 195 -7.19 12.97 -8.60
N GLU A 196 -7.30 11.84 -7.90
CA GLU A 196 -6.21 11.28 -7.10
C GLU A 196 -5.02 10.87 -7.96
N MET A 197 -5.24 10.25 -9.13
CA MET A 197 -4.16 9.96 -10.06
C MET A 197 -3.50 11.24 -10.59
N ALA A 198 -4.29 12.28 -10.86
CA ALA A 198 -3.75 13.56 -11.31
C ALA A 198 -2.86 14.19 -10.23
N ASN A 199 -3.32 14.17 -8.97
CA ASN A 199 -2.53 14.60 -7.81
C ASN A 199 -1.27 13.75 -7.64
N TYR A 200 -1.34 12.44 -7.88
CA TYR A 200 -0.20 11.53 -7.77
C TYR A 200 0.95 11.90 -8.73
N ILE A 201 0.65 12.20 -10.00
CA ILE A 201 1.68 12.55 -11.01
C ILE A 201 1.88 14.06 -11.23
N GLY A 202 1.22 14.89 -10.42
CA GLY A 202 1.36 16.35 -10.49
C GLY A 202 0.78 16.98 -11.77
N VAL A 203 -0.44 16.58 -12.17
CA VAL A 203 -1.20 17.21 -13.27
C VAL A 203 -2.58 17.62 -12.82
N THR A 204 -3.32 18.36 -13.66
CA THR A 204 -4.74 18.63 -13.38
C THR A 204 -5.60 17.44 -13.78
N ARG A 205 -6.77 17.30 -13.13
CA ARG A 205 -7.76 16.26 -13.45
C ARG A 205 -8.18 16.29 -14.92
N GLU A 206 -8.36 17.47 -15.51
CA GLU A 206 -8.72 17.64 -16.92
C GLU A 206 -7.60 17.17 -17.85
N THR A 207 -6.34 17.36 -17.45
CA THR A 207 -5.18 16.90 -18.22
C THR A 207 -5.06 15.39 -18.17
N MET A 208 -5.24 14.79 -16.99
CA MET A 208 -5.33 13.33 -16.82
C MET A 208 -6.43 12.73 -17.70
N SER A 209 -7.67 13.25 -17.61
CA SER A 209 -8.80 12.76 -18.41
C SER A 209 -8.55 12.86 -19.92
N ARG A 210 -8.02 13.99 -20.39
CA ARG A 210 -7.71 14.19 -21.82
C ARG A 210 -6.67 13.19 -22.32
N LYS A 211 -5.60 12.98 -21.57
CA LYS A 211 -4.52 12.07 -21.98
C LYS A 211 -4.93 10.60 -21.98
N LEU A 212 -5.71 10.17 -20.98
CA LEU A 212 -6.29 8.82 -20.99
C LEU A 212 -7.24 8.58 -22.17
N THR A 213 -7.94 9.63 -22.62
CA THR A 213 -8.79 9.54 -23.82
C THR A 213 -7.92 9.38 -25.08
N SER A 214 -6.83 10.15 -25.20
CA SER A 214 -5.86 10.00 -26.31
C SER A 214 -5.31 8.57 -26.40
N MET A 215 -4.84 8.01 -25.28
CA MET A 215 -4.33 6.64 -25.23
C MET A 215 -5.39 5.59 -25.59
N GLN A 216 -6.68 5.87 -25.33
CA GLN A 216 -7.77 5.01 -25.76
C GLN A 216 -8.03 5.13 -27.27
N ASP A 217 -8.02 6.34 -27.81
CA ASP A 217 -8.22 6.59 -29.24
C ASP A 217 -7.07 6.00 -30.07
N GLU A 218 -5.87 5.93 -29.49
CA GLU A 218 -4.69 5.25 -30.05
C GLU A 218 -4.72 3.71 -29.89
N GLY A 219 -5.71 3.18 -29.15
CA GLY A 219 -5.90 1.74 -28.97
C GLY A 219 -4.97 1.08 -27.95
N VAL A 220 -4.19 1.86 -27.18
CA VAL A 220 -3.28 1.34 -26.14
C VAL A 220 -4.06 0.81 -24.94
N ILE A 221 -5.12 1.53 -24.56
CA ILE A 221 -5.98 1.18 -23.42
C ILE A 221 -7.46 1.24 -23.80
N GLU A 222 -8.31 0.64 -22.96
CA GLU A 222 -9.76 0.78 -23.04
C GLU A 222 -10.30 1.19 -21.66
N LEU A 223 -11.04 2.30 -21.60
CA LEU A 223 -11.63 2.80 -20.36
C LEU A 223 -13.01 2.18 -20.13
N ILE A 224 -13.15 1.39 -19.07
CA ILE A 224 -14.44 0.83 -18.65
C ILE A 224 -14.98 1.67 -17.48
N GLY A 225 -15.76 2.70 -17.84
CA GLY A 225 -16.25 3.69 -16.89
C GLY A 225 -15.11 4.47 -16.22
N ASN A 226 -15.27 4.79 -14.94
CA ASN A 226 -14.32 5.65 -14.22
C ASN A 226 -13.28 4.90 -13.37
N LYS A 227 -13.41 3.58 -13.22
CA LYS A 227 -12.63 2.79 -12.25
C LYS A 227 -11.91 1.58 -12.84
N LYS A 228 -12.12 1.27 -14.12
CA LYS A 228 -11.49 0.13 -14.76
C LYS A 228 -10.80 0.57 -16.04
N VAL A 229 -9.61 0.02 -16.27
CA VAL A 229 -8.82 0.20 -17.48
C VAL A 229 -8.39 -1.18 -17.95
N VAL A 230 -8.57 -1.47 -19.23
CA VAL A 230 -7.99 -2.66 -19.86
C VAL A 230 -6.77 -2.20 -20.64
N ILE A 231 -5.62 -2.84 -20.41
CA ILE A 231 -4.43 -2.64 -21.23
C ILE A 231 -4.58 -3.53 -22.46
N LYS A 232 -4.69 -2.91 -23.65
CA LYS A 232 -4.89 -3.60 -24.93
C LYS A 232 -3.56 -3.88 -25.60
N ASP A 233 -2.60 -2.98 -25.43
CA ASP A 233 -1.23 -3.11 -25.93
C ASP A 233 -0.23 -2.78 -24.81
N MET A 234 0.37 -3.81 -24.23
CA MET A 234 1.37 -3.64 -23.17
C MET A 234 2.69 -3.12 -23.72
N GLU A 235 3.07 -3.51 -24.94
CA GLU A 235 4.33 -3.10 -25.55
C GLU A 235 4.31 -1.60 -25.86
N ALA A 236 3.22 -1.11 -26.48
CA ALA A 236 3.03 0.32 -26.72
C ALA A 236 2.98 1.13 -25.42
N LEU A 237 2.35 0.60 -24.35
CA LEU A 237 2.34 1.25 -23.04
C LEU A 237 3.75 1.35 -22.44
N GLU A 238 4.59 0.34 -22.65
CA GLU A 238 5.99 0.33 -22.19
C GLU A 238 6.88 1.26 -22.98
N GLU A 239 6.68 1.41 -24.30
CA GLU A 239 7.42 2.38 -25.11
C GLU A 239 7.09 3.83 -24.74
N MET A 240 5.86 4.07 -24.29
CA MET A 240 5.42 5.38 -23.82
C MET A 240 6.01 5.76 -22.45
N ALA A 241 6.31 4.78 -21.58
CA ALA A 241 6.64 4.92 -20.15
C ALA A 241 8.14 5.08 -19.85
#